data_AF-A0A7J4TND5-F1
#
_entry.id   AF-A0A7J4TND5-F1
#
_cell.length_a   1.000
_cell.length_b   1.000
_cell.length_c   1.000
_cell.angle_alpha   90.00
_cell.angle_beta   90.00
_cell.angle_gamma   90.00
#
_symmetry.space_group_name_H-M   'P 1'
#
loop_
_entity.id
_entity.type
_entity.pdbx_description
1 polymer ?
#
loop_
_entity_poly.entity_id
_entity_poly.type
_entity_poly.pdbx_seq_one_letter_code
_entity_poly.pdbx_strand_id
1 'polypeptide(L)'
;SILREQSSHPLRTLLVEEHGWSDIWAIEEANHLFPGMTQGVAVLGITAKMPVEQLLMHGPISRADLRRDQNGLSNRVPSFEMAPERWISWAKDTWAIPRLPRDRVERKQTLAVLDRLALLPRLGDEHHALATNGHTVRVRVGEIDQTAHSKSIETWAKGRASRPFIRGVHFSE
;
A
#
# COMPACT_ATOMS: atom_id res chain seq x y z
N SER A 1 4.02 2.03 -15.72
CA SER A 1 4.49 0.71 -15.25
C SER A 1 3.64 0.27 -14.06
N ILE A 2 3.55 -1.03 -13.75
CA ILE A 2 2.81 -1.52 -12.58
C ILE A 2 3.81 -1.75 -11.43
N LEU A 3 3.70 -0.97 -10.36
CA LEU A 3 4.41 -1.26 -9.12
C LEU A 3 3.53 -2.11 -8.21
N ARG A 4 4.05 -3.29 -7.86
CA ARG A 4 3.40 -4.22 -6.93
C ARG A 4 4.05 -4.07 -5.57
N GLU A 5 3.30 -4.32 -4.51
CA GLU A 5 3.85 -4.44 -3.16
C GLU A 5 5.00 -5.48 -3.10
N GLN A 6 4.84 -6.57 -3.85
CA GLN A 6 5.83 -7.65 -4.00
C GLN A 6 6.94 -7.37 -5.02
N SER A 7 6.96 -6.21 -5.70
CA SER A 7 8.06 -5.85 -6.61
C SER A 7 9.37 -5.74 -5.83
N SER A 8 10.48 -6.17 -6.43
CA SER A 8 11.80 -6.08 -5.78
C SER A 8 12.15 -4.62 -5.46
N HIS A 9 12.84 -4.39 -4.35
CA HIS A 9 13.23 -3.05 -3.92
C HIS A 9 14.13 -2.32 -4.95
N PRO A 10 15.10 -2.98 -5.63
CA PRO A 10 15.89 -2.34 -6.69
C PRO A 10 15.05 -1.88 -7.88
N LEU A 11 14.06 -2.68 -8.30
CA LEU A 11 13.18 -2.31 -9.42
C LEU A 11 12.30 -1.12 -9.06
N ARG A 12 11.78 -1.08 -7.83
CA ARG A 12 11.04 0.07 -7.32
C ARG A 12 11.91 1.34 -7.31
N THR A 13 13.13 1.22 -6.81
CA THR A 13 14.08 2.34 -6.73
C THR A 13 14.44 2.88 -8.12
N LEU A 14 14.81 2.00 -9.06
CA LEU A 14 15.12 2.40 -10.44
C LEU A 14 13.94 3.10 -11.10
N LEU A 15 12.73 2.55 -10.94
CA LEU A 15 11.56 3.19 -11.52
C LEU A 15 11.31 4.56 -10.87
N VAL A 16 11.59 4.72 -9.57
CA VAL A 16 11.27 5.93 -8.82
C VAL A 16 12.25 7.06 -8.97
N GLU A 17 13.54 6.75 -8.93
CA GLU A 17 14.59 7.77 -8.90
C GLU A 17 15.01 8.20 -10.31
N GLU A 18 14.94 7.31 -11.30
CA GLU A 18 15.38 7.60 -12.67
C GLU A 18 14.28 8.19 -13.57
N HIS A 19 13.04 8.28 -13.07
CA HIS A 19 11.89 8.74 -13.84
C HIS A 19 10.98 9.69 -13.07
N GLY A 20 10.31 10.58 -13.80
CA GLY A 20 9.23 11.41 -13.29
C GLY A 20 7.93 10.63 -13.20
N TRP A 21 7.09 11.00 -12.24
CA TRP A 21 5.81 10.36 -11.97
C TRP A 21 4.71 11.40 -12.03
N SER A 22 3.69 11.17 -12.84
CA SER A 22 2.56 12.10 -12.96
C SER A 22 1.30 11.58 -12.27
N ASP A 23 1.07 10.28 -12.35
CA ASP A 23 -0.20 9.67 -11.95
C ASP A 23 0.02 8.44 -11.08
N ILE A 24 -0.76 8.30 -10.01
CA ILE A 24 -0.76 7.13 -9.13
C ILE A 24 -2.18 6.55 -9.06
N TRP A 25 -2.35 5.29 -9.44
CA TRP A 25 -3.65 4.65 -9.53
C TRP A 25 -3.78 3.56 -8.47
N ALA A 26 -4.45 3.83 -7.35
CA ALA A 26 -4.65 2.89 -6.27
C ALA A 26 -5.87 2.00 -6.51
N ILE A 27 -5.68 0.68 -6.42
CA ILE A 27 -6.74 -0.33 -6.60
C ILE A 27 -6.90 -1.12 -5.31
N GLU A 28 -8.15 -1.19 -4.82
CA GLU A 28 -8.49 -1.76 -3.51
C GLU A 28 -8.21 -3.27 -3.45
N GLU A 29 -8.62 -3.98 -4.50
CA GLU A 29 -8.49 -5.43 -4.65
C GLU A 29 -8.14 -5.75 -6.11
N ALA A 30 -6.88 -6.13 -6.35
CA ALA A 30 -6.39 -6.26 -7.71
C ALA A 30 -7.03 -7.43 -8.46
N ASN A 31 -7.45 -8.50 -7.79
CA ASN A 31 -8.23 -9.60 -8.38
C ASN A 31 -9.54 -9.14 -9.06
N HIS A 32 -10.10 -7.97 -8.69
CA HIS A 32 -11.32 -7.45 -9.30
C HIS A 32 -11.10 -6.75 -10.66
N LEU A 33 -9.88 -6.25 -10.94
CA LEU A 33 -9.53 -5.50 -12.15
C LEU A 33 -8.39 -6.14 -12.95
N PHE A 34 -7.42 -6.73 -12.26
CA PHE A 34 -6.27 -7.45 -12.76
C PHE A 34 -6.32 -8.92 -12.29
N PRO A 35 -6.86 -9.84 -13.10
CA PRO A 35 -6.94 -11.24 -12.73
C PRO A 35 -5.53 -11.82 -12.46
N GLY A 36 -5.40 -12.62 -11.40
CA GLY A 36 -4.11 -13.20 -10.97
C GLY A 36 -3.31 -12.35 -9.97
N MET A 37 -3.87 -11.24 -9.48
CA MET A 37 -3.25 -10.38 -8.47
C MET A 37 -3.98 -10.49 -7.14
N THR A 38 -3.30 -10.89 -6.06
CA THR A 38 -3.92 -11.14 -4.74
C THR A 38 -3.94 -9.93 -3.80
N GLN A 39 -3.25 -8.84 -4.16
CA GLN A 39 -3.06 -7.66 -3.29
C GLN A 39 -3.21 -6.36 -4.09
N GLY A 40 -3.52 -5.26 -3.40
CA GLY A 40 -3.71 -3.94 -4.01
C GLY A 40 -2.55 -3.55 -4.93
N VAL A 41 -2.87 -2.88 -6.03
CA VAL A 41 -1.91 -2.50 -7.08
C VAL A 41 -1.90 -0.99 -7.22
N ALA A 42 -0.70 -0.42 -7.41
CA ALA A 42 -0.57 0.90 -8.00
C ALA A 42 -0.07 0.83 -9.43
N VAL A 43 -0.81 1.47 -10.34
CA VAL A 43 -0.26 1.81 -11.65
C VAL A 43 0.32 3.20 -11.55
N LEU A 44 1.52 3.36 -12.09
CA LEU A 44 2.18 4.65 -12.09
C LEU A 44 2.36 5.14 -13.54
N GLY A 45 1.88 6.35 -13.78
CA GLY A 45 2.14 7.13 -14.98
C GLY A 45 3.59 7.62 -14.92
N ILE A 46 4.40 7.15 -15.86
CA ILE A 46 5.85 7.46 -15.91
C ILE A 46 6.09 8.45 -17.02
N THR A 47 6.77 9.54 -16.70
CA THR A 47 7.32 10.49 -17.67
C THR A 47 8.85 10.41 -17.62
N ALA A 48 9.48 10.07 -18.74
CA ALA A 48 10.93 9.91 -18.77
C ALA A 48 11.63 11.29 -18.71
N LYS A 49 12.65 11.39 -17.86
CA LYS A 49 13.61 12.53 -17.80
C LYS A 49 12.98 13.91 -17.58
N MET A 50 11.81 13.96 -16.97
CA MET A 50 11.09 15.20 -16.67
C MET A 50 10.74 15.21 -15.19
N PRO A 51 11.10 16.26 -14.43
CA PRO A 51 10.58 16.42 -13.08
C PRO A 51 9.08 16.64 -13.14
N VAL A 52 8.37 16.15 -12.12
CA VAL A 52 6.94 16.38 -11.98
C VAL A 52 6.68 17.14 -10.70
N GLU A 53 6.02 18.29 -10.82
CA GLU A 53 5.72 19.17 -9.68
C GLU A 53 4.61 18.61 -8.77
N GLN A 54 3.72 17.78 -9.33
CA GLN A 54 2.55 17.30 -8.62
C GLN A 54 2.11 15.91 -9.07
N LEU A 55 1.82 15.04 -8.11
CA LEU A 55 1.29 13.71 -8.33
C LEU A 55 -0.23 13.74 -8.28
N LEU A 56 -0.89 13.21 -9.31
CA LEU A 56 -2.32 13.00 -9.29
C LEU A 56 -2.63 11.57 -8.83
N MET A 57 -3.22 11.42 -7.64
CA MET A 57 -3.63 10.11 -7.14
C MET A 57 -5.08 9.85 -7.50
N HIS A 58 -5.34 8.72 -8.17
CA HIS A 58 -6.65 8.17 -8.48
C HIS A 58 -6.92 6.93 -7.64
N GLY A 59 -8.06 6.87 -6.96
CA GLY A 59 -8.52 5.69 -6.25
C GLY A 59 -8.80 5.89 -4.76
N PRO A 60 -9.31 4.85 -4.08
CA PRO A 60 -9.35 3.45 -4.53
C PRO A 60 -10.33 3.18 -5.69
N ILE A 61 -9.86 2.47 -6.71
CA ILE A 61 -10.62 2.06 -7.89
C ILE A 61 -11.12 0.62 -7.71
N SER A 62 -12.38 0.39 -8.08
CA SER A 62 -13.07 -0.91 -8.04
C SER A 62 -13.62 -1.28 -9.43
N ARG A 63 -14.07 -2.53 -9.61
CA ARG A 63 -14.74 -2.97 -10.85
C ARG A 63 -16.01 -2.18 -11.16
N ALA A 64 -16.71 -1.69 -10.14
CA ALA A 64 -17.92 -0.88 -10.32
C ALA A 64 -17.62 0.51 -10.91
N ASP A 65 -16.37 0.94 -10.88
CA ASP A 65 -15.94 2.20 -11.48
C ASP A 65 -15.72 2.12 -12.99
N LEU A 66 -15.68 0.91 -13.56
CA LEU A 66 -15.61 0.73 -15.01
C LEU A 66 -16.95 1.09 -15.63
N ARG A 67 -16.94 2.02 -16.59
CA ARG A 67 -18.14 2.39 -17.35
C ARG A 67 -18.51 1.22 -18.26
N ARG A 68 -19.80 0.85 -18.29
CA ARG A 68 -20.29 -0.30 -19.09
C ARG A 68 -20.59 0.09 -20.54
N ASP A 69 -20.93 1.35 -20.71
CA ASP A 69 -21.54 1.99 -21.86
C ASP A 69 -20.57 2.96 -22.56
N GLN A 70 -19.40 3.21 -21.96
CA GLN A 70 -18.33 4.05 -22.52
C GLN A 70 -16.96 3.48 -22.14
N ASN A 71 -15.92 3.92 -22.82
CA ASN A 71 -14.55 3.60 -22.44
C ASN A 71 -14.15 4.37 -21.18
N GLY A 72 -13.40 3.72 -20.29
CA GLY A 72 -12.74 4.36 -19.14
C GLY A 72 -13.47 4.25 -17.81
N LEU A 73 -13.10 5.13 -16.88
CA LEU A 73 -13.57 5.14 -15.49
C LEU A 73 -14.72 6.12 -15.26
N SER A 74 -15.53 5.81 -14.26
CA SER A 74 -16.58 6.66 -13.72
C SER A 74 -15.97 7.91 -13.07
N ASN A 75 -16.62 9.06 -13.27
CA ASN A 75 -16.25 10.33 -12.64
C ASN A 75 -16.43 10.32 -11.11
N ARG A 76 -16.95 9.22 -10.54
CA ARG A 76 -17.08 9.00 -9.09
C ARG A 76 -15.82 8.42 -8.45
N VAL A 77 -14.82 8.06 -9.25
CA VAL A 77 -13.52 7.62 -8.74
C VAL A 77 -12.90 8.80 -7.98
N PRO A 78 -12.59 8.65 -6.70
CA PRO A 78 -11.92 9.71 -5.96
C PRO A 78 -10.55 9.99 -6.55
N SER A 79 -10.18 11.26 -6.62
CA SER A 79 -8.83 11.69 -6.93
C SER A 79 -8.42 12.87 -6.06
N PHE A 80 -7.12 13.05 -5.88
CA PHE A 80 -6.56 14.21 -5.22
C PHE A 80 -5.10 14.41 -5.64
N GLU A 81 -4.64 15.64 -5.51
CA GLU A 81 -3.27 16.01 -5.79
C GLU A 81 -2.38 15.84 -4.55
N MET A 82 -1.14 15.43 -4.79
CA MET A 82 -0.15 15.14 -3.75
C MET A 82 1.23 15.64 -4.17
N ALA A 83 1.92 16.31 -3.25
CA ALA A 83 3.31 16.70 -3.45
C ALA A 83 4.23 15.45 -3.49
N PRO A 84 5.19 15.36 -4.43
CA PRO A 84 6.14 14.24 -4.50
C PRO A 84 6.87 13.97 -3.18
N GLU A 85 7.25 15.02 -2.45
CA GLU A 85 7.99 14.93 -1.18
C GLU A 85 7.17 14.24 -0.10
N ARG A 86 5.85 14.48 -0.10
CA ARG A 86 4.92 13.82 0.83
C ARG A 86 4.90 12.32 0.58
N TRP A 87 4.87 11.90 -0.68
CA TRP A 87 4.92 10.49 -1.04
C TRP A 87 6.23 9.84 -0.65
N ILE A 88 7.37 10.48 -0.96
CA ILE A 88 8.71 10.01 -0.58
C ILE A 88 8.78 9.81 0.94
N SER A 89 8.28 10.79 1.71
CA SER A 89 8.23 10.75 3.17
C SER A 89 7.41 9.56 3.70
N TRP A 90 6.23 9.31 3.13
CA TRP A 90 5.42 8.16 3.51
C TRP A 90 6.07 6.84 3.15
N ALA A 91 6.67 6.78 1.96
CA ALA A 91 7.26 5.58 1.39
C ALA A 91 8.52 5.15 2.15
N LYS A 92 9.32 6.07 2.70
CA LYS A 92 10.65 5.81 3.32
C LYS A 92 11.41 4.70 2.59
N ASP A 93 11.71 4.92 1.32
CA ASP A 93 12.47 4.04 0.42
C ASP A 93 11.83 2.68 0.09
N THR A 94 10.75 2.30 0.77
CA THR A 94 10.00 1.09 0.42
C THR A 94 9.08 1.29 -0.78
N TRP A 95 8.85 2.54 -1.21
CA TRP A 95 7.94 2.88 -2.31
C TRP A 95 6.58 2.18 -2.19
N ALA A 96 6.15 1.94 -0.95
CA ALA A 96 4.91 1.24 -0.63
C ALA A 96 3.72 2.17 -0.86
N ILE A 97 2.61 1.59 -1.34
CA ILE A 97 1.41 2.34 -1.65
C ILE A 97 0.41 2.21 -0.50
N PRO A 98 0.01 3.31 0.16
CA PRO A 98 -1.01 3.26 1.19
C PRO A 98 -2.36 2.93 0.54
N ARG A 99 -3.10 2.01 1.16
CA ARG A 99 -4.51 1.81 0.82
C ARG A 99 -5.30 2.99 1.37
N LEU A 100 -6.02 3.67 0.51
CA LEU A 100 -6.83 4.81 0.89
C LEU A 100 -8.31 4.44 0.95
N PRO A 101 -9.07 4.96 1.93
CA PRO A 101 -10.52 4.82 1.94
C PRO A 101 -11.18 5.54 0.77
N ARG A 102 -12.32 5.00 0.35
CA ARG A 102 -13.16 5.64 -0.67
C ARG A 102 -13.91 6.84 -0.11
N ASP A 103 -14.40 6.73 1.13
CA ASP A 103 -15.07 7.82 1.83
C ASP A 103 -14.14 9.03 1.99
N ARG A 104 -14.68 10.24 1.79
CA ARG A 104 -13.88 11.47 1.80
C ARG A 104 -13.40 11.85 3.20
N VAL A 105 -14.24 11.63 4.22
CA VAL A 105 -13.92 11.98 5.61
C VAL A 105 -12.88 11.01 6.15
N GLU A 106 -13.10 9.71 5.96
CA GLU A 106 -12.13 8.67 6.32
C GLU A 106 -10.81 8.88 5.60
N ARG A 107 -10.83 9.16 4.28
CA ARG A 107 -9.60 9.45 3.54
C ARG A 107 -8.84 10.63 4.11
N LYS A 108 -9.53 11.73 4.44
CA LYS A 108 -8.88 12.89 5.09
C LYS A 108 -8.22 12.51 6.41
N GLN A 109 -8.87 11.66 7.22
CA GLN A 109 -8.32 11.16 8.47
C GLN A 109 -7.11 10.24 8.24
N THR A 110 -7.22 9.28 7.31
CA THR A 110 -6.11 8.38 6.94
C THR A 110 -4.90 9.17 6.46
N LEU A 111 -5.09 10.17 5.61
CA LEU A 111 -4.01 11.03 5.13
C LEU A 111 -3.29 11.75 6.28
N ALA A 112 -4.03 12.30 7.24
CA ALA A 112 -3.44 12.94 8.42
C ALA A 112 -2.68 11.94 9.32
N VAL A 113 -3.19 10.71 9.44
CA VAL A 113 -2.50 9.63 10.15
C VAL A 113 -1.20 9.25 9.43
N LEU A 114 -1.22 9.11 8.10
CA LEU A 114 -0.03 8.80 7.30
C LEU A 114 1.04 9.88 7.45
N ASP A 115 0.65 11.17 7.39
CA ASP A 115 1.58 12.27 7.62
C ASP A 115 2.23 12.19 9.00
N ARG A 116 1.44 11.90 10.04
CA ARG A 116 1.97 11.73 11.40
C ARG A 116 2.91 10.52 11.51
N LEU A 117 2.52 9.37 10.93
CA LEU A 117 3.30 8.14 10.99
C LEU A 117 4.62 8.26 10.22
N ALA A 118 4.65 9.04 9.14
CA ALA A 118 5.87 9.27 8.36
C ALA A 118 6.97 9.96 9.17
N LEU A 119 6.60 10.76 10.18
CA LEU A 119 7.54 11.42 11.09
C LEU A 119 8.08 10.49 12.19
N LEU A 120 7.47 9.32 12.39
CA LEU A 120 7.88 8.37 13.42
C LEU A 120 8.88 7.35 12.88
N PRO A 121 9.83 6.88 13.70
CA PRO A 121 10.69 5.77 13.31
C PRO A 121 9.84 4.52 13.04
N ARG A 122 10.16 3.79 11.97
CA ARG A 122 9.59 2.47 11.72
C ARG A 122 10.27 1.45 12.62
N LEU A 123 9.62 0.32 12.84
CA LEU A 123 10.13 -0.75 13.70
C LEU A 123 11.53 -1.24 13.30
N GLY A 124 11.83 -1.22 12.00
CA GLY A 124 13.12 -1.61 11.44
C GLY A 124 14.18 -0.52 11.40
N ASP A 125 13.88 0.71 11.83
CA ASP A 125 14.81 1.83 11.83
C ASP A 125 15.78 1.72 13.03
N GLU A 126 17.05 2.05 12.83
CA GLU A 126 18.09 1.98 13.89
C GLU A 126 17.79 2.86 15.10
N HIS A 127 17.05 3.95 14.88
CA HIS A 127 16.67 4.92 15.91
C HIS A 127 15.34 4.58 16.58
N HIS A 128 14.74 3.43 16.26
CA HIS A 128 13.49 3.00 16.88
C HIS A 128 13.70 2.67 18.37
N ALA A 129 12.71 2.94 19.22
CA ALA A 129 12.81 2.71 20.66
C ALA A 129 13.06 1.24 21.07
N LEU A 130 12.80 0.30 20.14
CA LEU A 130 13.04 -1.14 20.32
C LEU A 130 14.36 -1.61 19.70
N ALA A 131 15.12 -0.72 19.07
CA ALA A 131 16.46 -1.04 18.58
C ALA A 131 17.43 -1.01 19.76
N THR A 132 18.11 -2.13 20.01
CA THR A 132 19.08 -2.26 21.11
C THR A 132 20.39 -2.79 20.57
N ASN A 133 21.51 -2.21 20.99
CA ASN A 133 22.87 -2.64 20.59
C ASN A 133 23.07 -2.71 19.06
N GLY A 134 22.47 -1.79 18.29
CA GLY A 134 22.56 -1.79 16.82
C GLY A 134 21.73 -2.86 16.12
N HIS A 135 20.93 -3.64 16.86
CA HIS A 135 20.01 -4.62 16.28
C HIS A 135 18.60 -4.05 16.22
N THR A 136 17.99 -4.11 15.05
CA THR A 136 16.58 -3.70 14.84
C THR A 136 15.67 -4.92 14.86
N VAL A 137 14.48 -4.74 15.45
CA VAL A 137 13.46 -5.78 15.48
C VAL A 137 12.74 -5.79 14.14
N ARG A 138 12.62 -6.95 13.50
CA ARG A 138 11.80 -7.13 12.29
C ARG A 138 10.72 -8.14 12.57
N VAL A 139 9.46 -7.74 12.41
CA VAL A 139 8.33 -8.66 12.50
C VAL A 139 8.10 -9.24 11.12
N ARG A 140 8.32 -10.54 10.94
CA ARG A 140 7.86 -11.27 9.75
C ARG A 140 6.37 -11.50 9.85
N VAL A 141 5.59 -10.72 9.11
CA VAL A 141 4.19 -11.02 8.86
C VAL A 141 4.12 -12.03 7.72
N GLY A 142 3.64 -13.24 7.98
CA GLY A 142 3.41 -14.24 6.94
C GLY A 142 2.08 -14.01 6.23
N GLU A 143 2.06 -14.17 4.92
CA GLU A 143 0.80 -14.34 4.20
C GLU A 143 0.20 -15.71 4.53
N ILE A 144 -1.09 -15.70 4.85
CA ILE A 144 -1.86 -16.91 5.12
C ILE A 144 -2.13 -17.57 3.77
N ASP A 145 -1.68 -18.81 3.57
CA ASP A 145 -2.35 -19.68 2.60
C ASP A 145 -3.76 -19.97 3.15
N GLN A 146 -4.72 -19.17 2.68
CA GLN A 146 -6.12 -19.22 3.12
C GLN A 146 -6.80 -20.52 2.65
N THR A 147 -6.19 -21.30 1.75
CA THR A 147 -6.88 -22.41 1.12
C THR A 147 -7.11 -23.60 2.06
N ALA A 148 -6.13 -23.95 2.91
CA ALA A 148 -6.20 -25.13 3.76
C ALA A 148 -7.06 -24.97 5.04
N HIS A 149 -7.18 -23.75 5.57
CA HIS A 149 -7.87 -23.48 6.84
C HIS A 149 -8.86 -22.30 6.81
N SER A 150 -9.24 -21.80 5.62
CA SER A 150 -10.23 -20.70 5.46
C SER A 150 -11.49 -20.90 6.29
N LYS A 151 -12.01 -22.14 6.35
CA LYS A 151 -13.23 -22.47 7.11
C LYS A 151 -13.10 -22.28 8.63
N SER A 152 -11.88 -22.18 9.15
CA SER A 152 -11.60 -22.03 10.58
C SER A 152 -11.09 -20.63 10.96
N ILE A 153 -10.96 -19.73 9.98
CA ILE A 153 -10.53 -18.35 10.19
C ILE A 153 -11.78 -17.46 10.14
N GLU A 154 -12.12 -16.87 11.29
CA GLU A 154 -13.21 -15.90 11.41
C GLU A 154 -12.64 -14.50 11.72
N THR A 155 -13.36 -13.46 11.29
CA THR A 155 -13.03 -12.07 11.64
C THR A 155 -13.02 -11.90 13.15
N TRP A 156 -11.99 -11.22 13.66
CA TRP A 156 -11.86 -10.96 15.10
C TRP A 156 -13.03 -10.12 15.62
N ALA A 157 -13.86 -10.73 16.48
CA ALA A 157 -14.98 -10.07 17.14
C ALA A 157 -14.61 -9.69 18.58
N LYS A 158 -14.64 -8.38 18.88
CA LYS A 158 -14.34 -7.85 20.21
C LYS A 158 -15.35 -8.42 21.23
N GLY A 159 -14.86 -9.12 22.26
CA GLY A 159 -15.69 -9.75 23.30
C GLY A 159 -15.93 -11.26 23.12
N ARG A 160 -15.49 -11.85 22.00
CA ARG A 160 -15.48 -13.30 21.81
C ARG A 160 -14.12 -13.86 22.23
N ALA A 161 -14.12 -14.97 22.97
CA ALA A 161 -12.89 -15.66 23.35
C ALA A 161 -12.30 -16.39 22.12
N SER A 162 -11.66 -15.64 21.24
CA SER A 162 -10.97 -16.17 20.06
C SER A 162 -9.47 -16.27 20.35
N ARG A 163 -8.83 -17.34 19.86
CA ARG A 163 -7.37 -17.49 19.94
C ARG A 163 -6.75 -16.94 18.65
N PRO A 164 -5.77 -16.03 18.73
CA PRO A 164 -5.05 -15.58 17.55
C PRO A 164 -4.33 -16.78 16.92
N PHE A 165 -4.51 -16.95 15.61
CA PHE A 165 -3.83 -17.98 14.85
C PHE A 165 -2.41 -17.49 14.52
N ILE A 166 -1.39 -18.16 15.07
CA ILE A 166 0.03 -17.84 14.87
C ILE A 166 0.73 -19.12 14.40
N ARG A 167 1.41 -19.11 13.25
CA ARG A 167 2.19 -20.29 12.79
C ARG A 167 3.53 -20.37 13.53
N GLY A 168 3.96 -21.59 13.87
CA GLY A 168 5.26 -21.86 14.51
C GLY A 168 6.50 -21.49 13.68
N VAL A 169 6.36 -21.28 12.36
CA VAL A 169 7.47 -20.87 11.47
C VAL A 169 7.88 -19.40 11.62
N HIS A 170 7.17 -18.62 12.44
CA HIS A 170 7.49 -17.22 12.74
C HIS A 170 8.45 -17.06 13.93
N PHE A 171 8.82 -18.16 14.58
CA PHE A 171 9.89 -18.21 15.56
C PHE A 171 11.01 -19.07 14.97
N SER A 172 12.13 -18.44 14.64
CA SER A 172 13.40 -19.14 14.57
C SER A 172 14.18 -18.79 15.83
N GLU A 173 14.79 -19.81 16.46
CA GLU A 173 15.90 -19.61 17.41
C GLU A 173 17.03 -18.78 16.78
#